data_AF-A0A0J6RCY7-F1
#
_entry.id   AF-A0A0J6RCY7-F1
#
_cell.length_a   1.000
_cell.length_b   1.000
_cell.length_c   1.000
_cell.angle_alpha   90.00
_cell.angle_beta   90.00
_cell.angle_gamma   90.00
#
_symmetry.space_group_name_H-M   'P 1'
#
loop_
_entity.id
_entity.type
_entity.pdbx_description
1 polymer ?
#
loop_
_entity_poly.entity_id
_entity_poly.type
_entity_poly.pdbx_seq_one_letter_code
_entity_poly.pdbx_strand_id
1 'polypeptide(L)'
;MGKRVWGLAGGLALLGLAWVSLPELVRERLGLSAPAPAALLAGEAGAAAAPVKGAPPRAYQGLSFAVGDGPPPAAAPAEPAPESKAERQRKQALRQLGYVIDERFYRMPLAELRKLAAAGNVQALTHLAERYLFELDGKPQRPGFEPEMRYREEARAALQQAYRLGNRHAAAMISESYLLERQPLEAAAWNLVARRAGDALSADWFLGTKDYRQLNAGQKAAAAERAEQIWRELHPGAAQSKG
;
A
#
# COMPACT_ATOMS: atom_id res chain seq x y z
N MET A 1 -9.20 -49.01 0.40
CA MET A 1 -10.35 -48.06 0.46
C MET A 1 -10.23 -47.31 1.79
N GLY A 2 -10.30 -46.00 1.93
CA GLY A 2 -10.68 -44.93 1.00
C GLY A 2 -9.91 -43.63 1.30
N LYS A 3 -9.81 -42.81 0.26
CA LYS A 3 -9.15 -41.50 0.21
C LYS A 3 -10.08 -40.45 0.81
N ARG A 4 -9.57 -39.56 1.67
CA ARG A 4 -10.27 -38.31 2.04
C ARG A 4 -9.55 -37.14 1.39
N VAL A 5 -10.19 -36.60 0.36
CA VAL A 5 -9.82 -35.35 -0.31
C VAL A 5 -10.38 -34.21 0.53
N TRP A 6 -9.51 -33.31 1.00
CA TRP A 6 -9.94 -32.00 1.51
C TRP A 6 -9.64 -30.98 0.42
N GLY A 7 -10.70 -30.39 -0.14
CA GLY A 7 -10.61 -29.31 -1.10
C GLY A 7 -10.08 -28.05 -0.43
N LEU A 8 -8.98 -27.52 -0.97
CA LEU A 8 -8.50 -26.18 -0.69
C LEU A 8 -9.30 -25.19 -1.54
N ALA A 9 -10.31 -24.58 -0.93
CA ALA A 9 -10.91 -23.34 -1.40
C ALA A 9 -10.71 -22.27 -0.31
N GLY A 10 -10.18 -21.11 -0.70
CA GLY A 10 -10.09 -19.94 0.18
C GLY A 10 -8.66 -19.55 0.54
N GLY A 11 -7.94 -18.97 -0.42
CA GLY A 11 -6.60 -18.43 -0.21
C GLY A 11 -6.36 -17.16 -1.02
N LEU A 12 -7.29 -16.21 -0.99
CA LEU A 12 -7.16 -14.92 -1.67
C LEU A 12 -7.87 -13.82 -0.85
N ALA A 13 -7.26 -13.41 0.26
CA ALA A 13 -7.66 -12.18 0.97
C ALA A 13 -6.62 -11.74 2.01
N LEU A 14 -5.32 -11.63 1.68
CA LEU A 14 -4.35 -11.03 2.62
C LEU A 14 -3.27 -10.17 1.93
N LEU A 15 -3.66 -9.33 0.97
CA LEU A 15 -2.80 -8.24 0.47
C LEU A 15 -3.54 -6.89 0.32
N GLY A 16 -4.68 -6.72 1.00
CA GLY A 16 -5.39 -5.43 1.09
C GLY A 16 -5.15 -4.64 2.39
N LEU A 17 -4.42 -5.20 3.35
CA LEU A 17 -4.37 -4.65 4.72
C LEU A 17 -3.34 -3.54 4.95
N ALA A 18 -2.46 -3.23 3.98
CA ALA A 18 -1.58 -2.07 4.08
C ALA A 18 -2.27 -0.73 3.73
N TRP A 19 -3.40 -0.77 3.01
CA TRP A 19 -4.09 0.44 2.55
C TRP A 19 -5.12 0.98 3.55
N VAL A 20 -5.66 0.12 4.43
CA VAL A 20 -6.69 0.49 5.41
C VAL A 20 -6.11 1.28 6.61
N SER A 21 -4.80 1.23 6.82
CA SER A 21 -4.12 1.90 7.95
C SER A 21 -3.53 3.28 7.61
N LEU A 22 -3.89 3.87 6.46
CA LEU A 22 -3.50 5.25 6.14
C LEU A 22 -4.20 6.23 7.11
N PRO A 23 -3.49 7.24 7.66
CA PRO A 23 -4.12 8.33 8.41
C PRO A 23 -5.17 9.07 7.56
N GLU A 24 -6.24 9.57 8.18
CA GLU A 24 -7.34 10.30 7.51
C GLU A 24 -6.82 11.39 6.55
N LEU A 25 -5.83 12.18 6.96
CA LEU A 25 -5.21 13.23 6.14
C LEU A 25 -4.61 12.71 4.82
N VAL A 26 -4.08 11.48 4.81
CA VAL A 26 -3.52 10.86 3.60
C VAL A 26 -4.64 10.29 2.72
N ARG A 27 -5.71 9.76 3.33
CA ARG A 27 -6.91 9.30 2.62
C ARG A 27 -7.68 10.44 1.97
N GLU A 28 -7.88 11.55 2.67
CA GLU A 28 -8.52 12.76 2.14
C GLU A 28 -7.73 13.35 0.97
N ARG A 29 -6.40 13.44 1.09
CA ARG A 29 -5.54 13.91 0.00
C ARG A 29 -5.56 12.96 -1.20
N LEU A 30 -5.81 11.67 -0.99
CA LEU A 30 -5.96 10.65 -2.03
C LEU A 30 -7.40 10.49 -2.55
N GLY A 31 -8.40 11.15 -1.96
CA GLY A 31 -9.82 11.01 -2.34
C GLY A 31 -10.42 9.64 -1.99
N LEU A 32 -9.85 8.95 -1.00
CA LEU A 32 -10.28 7.62 -0.55
C LEU A 32 -11.24 7.78 0.64
N SER A 33 -12.52 8.04 0.36
CA SER A 33 -13.56 8.03 1.39
C SER A 33 -13.76 6.61 1.94
N ALA A 34 -13.74 6.46 3.26
CA ALA A 34 -14.01 5.17 3.90
C ALA A 34 -15.44 4.69 3.60
N PRO A 35 -15.68 3.40 3.32
CA PRO A 35 -17.02 2.87 3.37
C PRO A 35 -17.54 2.99 4.81
N ALA A 36 -18.78 3.47 4.96
CA ALA A 36 -19.43 3.62 6.26
C ALA A 36 -19.38 2.29 7.04
N PRO A 37 -19.10 2.32 8.36
CA PRO A 37 -19.08 1.09 9.15
C PRO A 37 -20.47 0.46 9.15
N ALA A 38 -20.55 -0.79 8.70
CA ALA A 38 -21.71 -1.63 8.91
C ALA A 38 -21.89 -1.84 10.42
N ALA A 39 -22.81 -1.08 11.02
CA ALA A 39 -23.20 -1.26 12.40
C ALA A 39 -23.87 -2.63 12.55
N LEU A 40 -23.16 -3.55 13.22
CA LEU A 40 -23.71 -4.74 13.83
C LEU A 40 -24.76 -4.33 14.87
N LEU A 41 -26.04 -4.45 14.49
CA LEU A 41 -27.17 -4.31 15.40
C LEU A 41 -27.25 -5.57 16.28
N ALA A 42 -26.82 -5.44 17.53
CA ALA A 42 -27.24 -6.32 18.61
C ALA A 42 -28.56 -5.81 19.19
N GLY A 43 -29.52 -6.72 19.33
CA GLY A 43 -30.92 -6.45 19.58
C GLY A 43 -31.31 -5.92 20.97
N GLU A 44 -32.41 -5.16 20.90
CA GLU A 44 -33.51 -4.87 21.82
C GLU A 44 -33.53 -5.47 23.25
N ALA A 45 -33.95 -4.63 24.20
CA ALA A 45 -35.07 -4.93 25.09
C ALA A 45 -35.64 -3.64 25.76
N GLY A 46 -36.96 -3.45 25.69
CA GLY A 46 -37.75 -2.98 26.84
C GLY A 46 -38.51 -1.65 26.78
N ALA A 47 -39.77 -1.73 26.29
CA ALA A 47 -41.02 -1.32 26.96
C ALA A 47 -41.51 0.15 27.09
N ALA A 48 -42.73 0.35 26.53
CA ALA A 48 -43.92 1.09 27.01
C ALA A 48 -43.89 2.64 27.15
N ALA A 49 -44.53 3.41 26.26
CA ALA A 49 -45.93 3.91 26.24
C ALA A 49 -46.23 5.05 27.25
N ALA A 50 -46.59 6.29 26.84
CA ALA A 50 -47.96 6.74 26.50
C ALA A 50 -47.97 8.16 25.81
N PRO A 51 -49.12 8.70 25.32
CA PRO A 51 -49.20 9.48 24.07
C PRO A 51 -49.41 11.01 24.19
N VAL A 52 -49.13 11.76 23.11
CA VAL A 52 -49.69 13.10 22.86
C VAL A 52 -50.20 13.21 21.42
N LYS A 53 -51.43 13.71 21.27
CA LYS A 53 -52.20 13.92 20.03
C LYS A 53 -51.68 15.12 19.21
N GLY A 54 -51.66 14.97 17.88
CA GLY A 54 -52.10 16.02 16.95
C GLY A 54 -51.07 16.56 15.94
N ALA A 55 -51.07 16.02 14.71
CA ALA A 55 -50.86 16.73 13.42
C ALA A 55 -50.99 15.76 12.21
N PRO A 56 -51.49 16.20 11.02
CA PRO A 56 -52.00 15.33 9.94
C PRO A 56 -50.91 14.71 9.02
N PRO A 57 -51.26 13.67 8.22
CA PRO A 57 -50.30 12.68 7.74
C PRO A 57 -49.55 13.12 6.48
N ARG A 58 -48.22 13.17 6.56
CA ARG A 58 -47.37 13.02 5.38
C ARG A 58 -47.18 11.52 5.15
N ALA A 59 -47.79 11.02 4.07
CA ALA A 59 -47.77 9.63 3.69
C ALA A 59 -46.34 9.13 3.46
N TYR A 60 -45.78 8.48 4.48
CA TYR A 60 -44.80 7.42 4.33
C TYR A 60 -45.58 6.18 3.85
N GLN A 61 -45.60 5.93 2.54
CA GLN A 61 -45.70 4.56 2.04
C GLN A 61 -44.26 4.07 1.97
N GLY A 62 -43.78 3.21 2.87
CA GLY A 62 -44.40 1.96 3.23
C GLY A 62 -43.64 0.89 2.47
N LEU A 63 -42.65 0.31 3.15
CA LEU A 63 -41.95 -0.90 2.72
C LEU A 63 -42.99 -2.01 2.54
N SER A 64 -43.47 -2.19 1.31
CA SER A 64 -44.25 -3.37 0.94
C SER A 64 -43.29 -4.52 0.70
N PHE A 65 -43.25 -5.44 1.67
CA PHE A 65 -42.80 -6.81 1.49
C PHE A 65 -43.83 -7.55 0.62
N ALA A 66 -43.68 -7.46 -0.69
CA ALA A 66 -44.33 -8.38 -1.60
C ALA A 66 -43.34 -9.54 -1.86
N VAL A 67 -43.66 -10.70 -1.27
CA VAL A 67 -43.14 -12.00 -1.71
C VAL A 67 -43.67 -12.23 -3.13
N GLY A 68 -42.76 -12.28 -4.11
CA GLY A 68 -43.07 -12.57 -5.50
C GLY A 68 -41.77 -12.86 -6.25
N ASP A 69 -41.67 -14.09 -6.75
CA ASP A 69 -40.49 -14.67 -7.38
C ASP A 69 -39.98 -13.88 -8.59
N GLY A 70 -38.72 -13.45 -8.51
CA GLY A 70 -37.96 -12.92 -9.64
C GLY A 70 -36.61 -12.38 -9.16
N PRO A 71 -35.47 -12.78 -9.77
CA PRO A 71 -34.20 -12.16 -9.42
C PRO A 71 -34.28 -10.65 -9.69
N PRO A 72 -33.81 -9.79 -8.77
CA PRO A 72 -33.77 -8.36 -9.02
C PRO A 72 -32.97 -8.10 -10.30
N PRO A 73 -33.38 -7.15 -11.16
CA PRO A 73 -32.58 -6.78 -12.31
C PRO A 73 -31.19 -6.39 -11.79
N ALA A 74 -30.17 -7.10 -12.26
CA ALA A 74 -28.79 -6.73 -11.99
C ALA A 74 -28.64 -5.27 -12.42
N ALA A 75 -28.35 -4.39 -11.47
CA ALA A 75 -27.98 -3.02 -11.77
C ALA A 75 -26.86 -3.09 -12.81
N ALA A 76 -27.12 -2.56 -14.00
CA ALA A 76 -26.12 -2.52 -15.06
C ALA A 76 -24.85 -1.88 -14.47
N PRO A 77 -23.65 -2.43 -14.76
CA PRO A 77 -22.42 -1.82 -14.29
C PRO A 77 -22.42 -0.37 -14.78
N ALA A 78 -22.45 0.58 -13.84
CA ALA A 78 -22.35 1.98 -14.17
C ALA A 78 -21.08 2.17 -15.01
N GLU A 79 -21.24 2.70 -16.22
CA GLU A 79 -20.09 3.00 -17.08
C GLU A 79 -19.09 3.84 -16.28
N PRO A 80 -17.78 3.53 -16.35
CA PRO A 80 -16.79 4.30 -15.62
C PRO A 80 -16.90 5.76 -16.08
N ALA A 81 -17.23 6.64 -15.14
CA ALA A 81 -17.35 8.06 -15.41
C ALA A 81 -16.08 8.56 -16.13
N PRO A 82 -16.21 9.42 -17.15
CA PRO A 82 -15.06 9.90 -17.90
C PRO A 82 -14.08 10.60 -16.95
N GLU A 83 -12.82 10.17 -17.00
CA GLU A 83 -11.79 10.66 -16.09
C GLU A 83 -11.59 12.17 -16.21
N SER A 84 -11.59 12.86 -15.07
CA SER A 84 -11.37 14.30 -15.00
C SER A 84 -9.92 14.67 -15.39
N LYS A 85 -9.70 15.93 -15.78
CA LYS A 85 -8.34 16.44 -16.07
C LYS A 85 -7.41 16.32 -14.86
N ALA A 86 -7.94 16.56 -13.65
CA ALA A 86 -7.18 16.48 -12.40
C ALA A 86 -6.75 15.04 -12.08
N GLU A 87 -7.64 14.06 -12.25
CA GLU A 87 -7.30 12.64 -12.05
C GLU A 87 -6.23 12.16 -13.03
N ARG A 88 -6.32 12.55 -14.32
CA ARG A 88 -5.29 12.23 -15.31
C ARG A 88 -3.91 12.76 -14.92
N GLN A 89 -3.85 14.03 -14.48
CA GLN A 89 -2.59 14.64 -14.03
C GLN A 89 -2.02 13.92 -12.81
N ARG A 90 -2.87 13.56 -11.84
CA ARG A 90 -2.47 12.76 -10.67
C ARG A 90 -1.92 11.40 -11.08
N LYS A 91 -2.61 10.65 -11.95
CA LYS A 91 -2.11 9.34 -12.43
C LYS A 91 -0.80 9.47 -13.20
N GLN A 92 -0.62 10.55 -13.96
CA GLN A 92 0.65 10.82 -14.64
C GLN A 92 1.79 11.08 -13.64
N ALA A 93 1.54 11.86 -12.59
CA ALA A 93 2.52 12.09 -11.53
C ALA A 93 2.90 10.77 -10.81
N LEU A 94 1.92 9.93 -10.47
CA LEU A 94 2.17 8.63 -9.86
C LEU A 94 2.98 7.69 -10.76
N ARG A 95 2.70 7.70 -12.07
CA ARG A 95 3.49 6.96 -13.07
C ARG A 95 4.95 7.42 -13.09
N GLN A 96 5.19 8.73 -13.07
CA GLN A 96 6.55 9.29 -13.06
C GLN A 96 7.34 8.93 -11.80
N LEU A 97 6.65 8.77 -10.67
CA LEU A 97 7.27 8.37 -9.41
C LEU A 97 7.56 6.86 -9.34
N GLY A 98 6.89 6.04 -10.15
CA GLY A 98 7.04 4.58 -10.14
C GLY A 98 6.00 3.83 -9.31
N TYR A 99 4.90 4.49 -8.91
CA TYR A 99 3.78 3.85 -8.20
C TYR A 99 2.93 2.94 -9.08
N VAL A 100 2.94 3.18 -10.40
CA VAL A 100 2.12 2.39 -11.31
C VAL A 100 2.88 1.17 -11.74
N ILE A 101 2.30 0.06 -11.35
CA ILE A 101 2.85 -1.25 -11.48
C ILE A 101 1.88 -2.08 -12.33
N ASP A 102 2.42 -2.82 -13.30
CA ASP A 102 1.62 -3.68 -14.17
C ASP A 102 1.24 -4.98 -13.43
N GLU A 103 -0.05 -5.33 -13.47
CA GLU A 103 -0.58 -6.52 -12.81
C GLU A 103 0.14 -7.82 -13.18
N ARG A 104 0.69 -7.90 -14.41
CA ARG A 104 1.37 -9.10 -14.91
C ARG A 104 2.50 -9.57 -13.99
N PHE A 105 3.20 -8.65 -13.33
CA PHE A 105 4.34 -8.98 -12.49
C PHE A 105 3.93 -9.65 -11.17
N TYR A 106 2.73 -9.37 -10.63
CA TYR A 106 2.22 -10.07 -9.45
C TYR A 106 1.98 -11.56 -9.73
N ARG A 107 1.65 -11.91 -10.97
CA ARG A 107 1.39 -13.30 -11.42
C ARG A 107 2.64 -13.99 -11.97
N MET A 108 3.73 -13.25 -12.17
CA MET A 108 4.96 -13.76 -12.75
C MET A 108 5.66 -14.74 -11.79
N PRO A 109 6.18 -15.89 -12.28
CA PRO A 109 6.99 -16.80 -11.48
C PRO A 109 8.25 -16.12 -10.94
N LEU A 110 8.68 -16.47 -9.72
CA LEU A 110 9.85 -15.85 -9.07
C LEU A 110 11.13 -15.94 -9.92
N ALA A 111 11.35 -17.06 -10.61
CA ALA A 111 12.52 -17.23 -11.48
C ALA A 111 12.53 -16.24 -12.67
N GLU A 112 11.37 -15.99 -13.27
CA GLU A 112 11.24 -15.03 -14.36
C GLU A 112 11.37 -13.59 -13.85
N LEU A 113 10.80 -13.30 -12.68
CA LEU A 113 10.93 -12.01 -12.01
C LEU A 113 12.40 -11.68 -11.73
N ARG A 114 13.17 -12.65 -11.22
CA ARG A 114 14.62 -12.53 -11.01
C ARG A 114 15.37 -12.28 -12.33
N LYS A 115 15.03 -13.00 -13.40
CA LYS A 115 15.65 -12.80 -14.73
C LYS A 115 15.42 -11.39 -15.26
N LEU A 116 14.19 -10.88 -15.18
CA LEU A 116 13.88 -9.52 -15.63
C LEU A 116 14.51 -8.46 -14.73
N ALA A 117 14.53 -8.68 -13.41
CA ALA A 117 15.21 -7.79 -12.48
C ALA A 117 16.71 -7.70 -12.76
N ALA A 118 17.37 -8.84 -13.01
CA ALA A 118 18.78 -8.89 -13.41
C ALA A 118 19.04 -8.16 -14.74
N ALA A 119 18.06 -8.16 -15.65
CA ALA A 119 18.11 -7.39 -16.90
C ALA A 119 17.80 -5.89 -16.73
N GLY A 120 17.62 -5.40 -15.50
CA GLY A 120 17.37 -3.99 -15.21
C GLY A 120 15.92 -3.56 -15.44
N ASN A 121 14.97 -4.48 -15.51
CA ASN A 121 13.56 -4.11 -15.58
C ASN A 121 13.11 -3.51 -14.24
N VAL A 122 12.78 -2.22 -14.25
CA VAL A 122 12.44 -1.44 -13.05
C VAL A 122 11.24 -2.01 -12.30
N GLN A 123 10.17 -2.38 -13.01
CA GLN A 123 8.98 -2.96 -12.36
C GLN A 123 9.29 -4.35 -11.79
N ALA A 124 10.08 -5.17 -12.48
CA ALA A 124 10.53 -6.46 -11.95
C ALA A 124 11.39 -6.30 -10.68
N LEU A 125 12.29 -5.33 -10.65
CA LEU A 125 13.11 -5.01 -9.47
C LEU A 125 12.24 -4.63 -8.26
N THR A 126 11.29 -3.71 -8.48
CA THR A 126 10.37 -3.26 -7.42
C THR A 126 9.56 -4.43 -6.86
N HIS A 127 9.02 -5.29 -7.72
CA HIS A 127 8.26 -6.45 -7.28
C HIS A 127 9.08 -7.56 -6.66
N LEU A 128 10.29 -7.77 -7.15
CA LEU A 128 11.18 -8.75 -6.55
C LEU A 128 11.42 -8.38 -5.09
N ALA A 129 11.62 -7.09 -4.81
CA ALA A 129 11.75 -6.59 -3.46
C ALA A 129 10.47 -6.78 -2.62
N GLU A 130 9.29 -6.47 -3.15
CA GLU A 130 8.02 -6.73 -2.45
C GLU A 130 7.85 -8.20 -2.11
N ARG A 131 8.12 -9.10 -3.06
CA ARG A 131 8.01 -10.55 -2.86
C ARG A 131 9.01 -11.03 -1.81
N TYR A 132 10.24 -10.51 -1.83
CA TYR A 132 11.23 -10.78 -0.79
C TYR A 132 10.77 -10.30 0.59
N LEU A 133 10.30 -9.06 0.73
CA LEU A 133 9.89 -8.48 2.02
C LEU A 133 8.61 -9.09 2.58
N PHE A 134 7.60 -9.30 1.74
CA PHE A 134 6.23 -9.57 2.20
C PHE A 134 5.77 -10.99 1.93
N GLU A 135 6.34 -11.72 0.98
CA GLU A 135 5.94 -13.10 0.69
C GLU A 135 6.94 -14.13 1.21
N LEU A 136 8.24 -13.83 1.23
CA LEU A 136 9.28 -14.81 1.52
C LEU A 136 10.01 -14.59 2.86
N ASP A 137 10.28 -13.35 3.27
CA ASP A 137 10.98 -13.07 4.53
C ASP A 137 10.28 -13.74 5.73
N GLY A 138 11.05 -14.55 6.46
CA GLY A 138 10.59 -15.31 7.63
C GLY A 138 9.54 -16.40 7.35
N LYS A 139 9.37 -16.86 6.11
CA LYS A 139 8.27 -17.79 5.72
C LYS A 139 8.80 -19.06 5.04
N PRO A 140 9.38 -20.02 5.79
CA PRO A 140 10.00 -21.23 5.24
C PRO A 140 9.06 -22.15 4.46
N GLN A 141 7.75 -22.06 4.70
CA GLN A 141 6.73 -22.84 4.01
C GLN A 141 6.36 -22.29 2.62
N ARG A 142 6.83 -21.11 2.24
CA ARG A 142 6.45 -20.45 0.99
C ARG A 142 7.24 -21.02 -0.19
N PRO A 143 6.60 -21.28 -1.34
CA PRO A 143 7.30 -21.69 -2.54
C PRO A 143 8.36 -20.66 -2.95
N GLY A 144 9.59 -21.11 -3.19
CA GLY A 144 10.72 -20.22 -3.51
C GLY A 144 11.45 -19.64 -2.30
N PHE A 145 11.11 -20.09 -1.09
CA PHE A 145 11.90 -19.77 0.10
C PHE A 145 13.28 -20.45 0.04
N GLU A 146 14.32 -19.70 0.38
CA GLU A 146 15.72 -20.07 0.41
C GLU A 146 16.26 -19.76 1.82
N PRO A 147 16.61 -20.77 2.64
CA PRO A 147 16.96 -20.58 4.05
C PRO A 147 18.11 -19.62 4.32
N GLU A 148 19.12 -19.61 3.44
CA GLU A 148 20.32 -18.79 3.59
C GLU A 148 20.19 -17.40 2.94
N MET A 149 19.04 -17.09 2.33
CA MET A 149 18.84 -15.81 1.64
C MET A 149 18.52 -14.69 2.64
N ARG A 150 19.29 -13.60 2.56
CA ARG A 150 19.07 -12.38 3.35
C ARG A 150 18.01 -11.51 2.68
N TYR A 151 16.75 -11.95 2.71
CA TYR A 151 15.64 -11.36 1.95
C TYR A 151 15.51 -9.84 2.04
N ARG A 152 15.64 -9.28 3.25
CA ARG A 152 15.51 -7.83 3.45
C ARG A 152 16.62 -7.03 2.77
N GLU A 153 17.83 -7.56 2.76
CA GLU A 153 18.98 -6.93 2.11
C GLU A 153 18.91 -7.06 0.61
N GLU A 154 18.56 -8.24 0.11
CA GLU A 154 18.32 -8.47 -1.32
C GLU A 154 17.18 -7.57 -1.86
N ALA A 155 16.12 -7.40 -1.07
CA ALA A 155 15.03 -6.50 -1.41
C ALA A 155 15.51 -5.04 -1.51
N ARG A 156 16.29 -4.57 -0.53
CA ARG A 156 16.87 -3.22 -0.57
C ARG A 156 17.85 -3.05 -1.72
N ALA A 157 18.65 -4.06 -2.05
CA ALA A 157 19.56 -4.00 -3.19
C ALA A 157 18.77 -3.83 -4.51
N ALA A 158 17.70 -4.61 -4.69
CA ALA A 158 16.81 -4.49 -5.84
C ALA A 158 16.13 -3.10 -5.90
N LEU A 159 15.65 -2.57 -4.77
CA LEU A 159 15.05 -1.24 -4.69
C LEU A 159 16.06 -0.12 -4.97
N GLN A 160 17.29 -0.22 -4.48
CA GLN A 160 18.35 0.74 -4.79
C GLN A 160 18.66 0.75 -6.28
N GLN A 161 18.68 -0.42 -6.92
CA GLN A 161 18.83 -0.51 -8.37
C GLN A 161 17.63 0.11 -9.09
N ALA A 162 16.40 -0.18 -8.66
CA ALA A 162 15.19 0.43 -9.23
C ALA A 162 15.22 1.97 -9.11
N TYR A 163 15.68 2.48 -7.97
CA TYR A 163 15.86 3.91 -7.74
C TYR A 163 16.84 4.54 -8.72
N ARG A 164 18.03 3.94 -8.89
CA ARG A 164 19.04 4.41 -9.85
C ARG A 164 18.53 4.39 -11.29
N LEU A 165 17.59 3.49 -11.60
CA LEU A 165 16.94 3.38 -12.90
C LEU A 165 15.67 4.24 -13.05
N GLY A 166 15.39 5.11 -12.07
CA GLY A 166 14.36 6.15 -12.17
C GLY A 166 13.08 5.89 -11.36
N ASN A 167 12.94 4.77 -10.65
CA ASN A 167 11.83 4.57 -9.71
C ASN A 167 12.07 5.35 -8.41
N ARG A 168 11.57 6.58 -8.35
CA ARG A 168 11.79 7.47 -7.20
C ARG A 168 11.09 6.96 -5.94
N HIS A 169 9.94 6.29 -6.10
CA HIS A 169 9.19 5.68 -5.00
C HIS A 169 9.98 4.56 -4.29
N ALA A 170 10.94 3.92 -4.96
CA ALA A 170 11.76 2.87 -4.35
C ALA A 170 12.51 3.34 -3.08
N ALA A 171 12.87 4.63 -2.95
CA ALA A 171 13.46 5.16 -1.73
C ALA A 171 12.50 5.11 -0.53
N ALA A 172 11.20 5.35 -0.75
CA ALA A 172 10.18 5.24 0.29
C ALA A 172 9.98 3.77 0.71
N MET A 173 10.00 2.83 -0.24
CA MET A 173 9.92 1.40 0.05
C MET A 173 11.12 0.91 0.88
N ILE A 174 12.33 1.44 0.61
CA ILE A 174 13.50 1.16 1.44
C ILE A 174 13.31 1.70 2.85
N SER A 175 12.81 2.93 3.00
CA SER A 175 12.47 3.53 4.30
C SER A 175 11.49 2.64 5.08
N GLU A 176 10.42 2.19 4.45
CA GLU A 176 9.44 1.28 5.06
C GLU A 176 10.08 -0.05 5.47
N SER A 177 10.97 -0.61 4.64
CA SER A 177 11.67 -1.85 4.99
C SER A 177 12.44 -1.71 6.31
N TYR A 178 13.08 -0.57 6.58
CA TYR A 178 13.79 -0.33 7.83
C TYR A 178 12.86 -0.14 9.04
N LEU A 179 11.63 0.34 8.85
CA LEU A 179 10.63 0.37 9.91
C LEU A 179 10.25 -1.04 10.35
N LEU A 180 10.08 -1.97 9.41
CA LEU A 180 9.81 -3.38 9.72
C LEU A 180 10.93 -4.01 10.57
N GLU A 181 12.15 -3.50 10.43
CA GLU A 181 13.33 -3.94 11.19
C GLU A 181 13.55 -3.17 12.48
N ARG A 182 12.65 -2.24 12.85
CA ARG A 182 12.79 -1.34 14.00
C ARG A 182 14.09 -0.52 13.95
N GLN A 183 14.48 -0.07 12.77
CA GLN A 183 15.62 0.80 12.53
C GLN A 183 15.15 2.21 12.12
N PRO A 184 14.57 3.00 13.05
CA PRO A 184 13.87 4.24 12.70
C PRO A 184 14.79 5.36 12.19
N LEU A 185 16.08 5.33 12.54
CA LEU A 185 17.07 6.29 12.02
C LEU A 185 17.33 6.05 10.52
N GLU A 186 17.60 4.80 10.13
CA GLU A 186 17.78 4.44 8.71
C GLU A 186 16.51 4.68 7.91
N ALA A 187 15.35 4.35 8.48
CA ALA A 187 14.06 4.67 7.88
C ALA A 187 13.92 6.18 7.64
N ALA A 188 14.21 7.01 8.66
CA ALA A 188 14.15 8.45 8.53
C ALA A 188 15.13 9.01 7.49
N ALA A 189 16.33 8.44 7.38
CA ALA A 189 17.31 8.82 6.38
C ALA A 189 16.80 8.55 4.96
N TRP A 190 16.29 7.34 4.70
CA TRP A 190 15.70 6.98 3.41
C TRP A 190 14.42 7.77 3.10
N ASN A 191 13.64 8.14 4.11
CA ASN A 191 12.49 9.02 3.94
C ASN A 191 12.88 10.41 3.43
N LEU A 192 14.00 10.96 3.92
CA LEU A 192 14.55 12.23 3.41
C LEU A 192 15.01 12.09 1.95
N VAL A 193 15.59 10.95 1.57
CA VAL A 193 15.95 10.64 0.19
C VAL A 193 14.70 10.58 -0.70
N ALA A 194 13.63 9.90 -0.26
CA ALA A 194 12.36 9.84 -0.98
C ALA A 194 11.75 11.23 -1.20
N ARG A 195 11.75 12.06 -0.14
CA ARG A 195 11.29 13.45 -0.21
C ARG A 195 12.10 14.26 -1.22
N ARG A 196 13.44 14.13 -1.20
CA ARG A 196 14.35 14.80 -2.15
C ARG A 196 14.13 14.33 -3.59
N ALA A 197 13.72 13.08 -3.79
CA ALA A 197 13.35 12.54 -5.10
C ALA A 197 11.98 13.06 -5.60
N GLY A 198 11.20 13.74 -4.76
CA GLY A 198 9.88 14.27 -5.10
C GLY A 198 8.72 13.33 -4.75
N ASP A 199 8.98 12.25 -4.00
CA ASP A 199 7.92 11.41 -3.43
C ASP A 199 7.41 12.01 -2.13
N ALA A 200 6.66 13.11 -2.24
CA ALA A 200 6.06 13.77 -1.10
C ALA A 200 4.94 12.93 -0.45
N LEU A 201 4.26 12.07 -1.23
CA LEU A 201 3.13 11.28 -0.73
C LEU A 201 3.60 10.33 0.37
N SER A 202 4.59 9.48 0.07
CA SER A 202 5.12 8.55 1.06
C SER A 202 5.94 9.27 2.13
N ALA A 203 6.66 10.34 1.76
CA ALA A 203 7.45 11.09 2.72
C ALA A 203 6.61 11.73 3.82
N ASP A 204 5.46 12.33 3.47
CA ASP A 204 4.55 12.98 4.42
C ASP A 204 3.87 11.94 5.33
N TRP A 205 3.50 10.77 4.78
CA TRP A 205 2.94 9.67 5.58
C TRP A 205 3.91 9.22 6.68
N PHE A 206 5.20 9.05 6.35
CA PHE A 206 6.22 8.60 7.31
C PHE A 206 6.34 9.54 8.52
N LEU A 207 6.20 10.85 8.32
CA LEU A 207 6.27 11.84 9.40
C LEU A 207 5.16 11.66 10.45
N GLY A 208 4.05 11.02 10.08
CA GLY A 208 2.94 10.69 10.99
C GLY A 208 3.17 9.43 11.83
N THR A 209 4.16 8.60 11.49
CA THR A 209 4.42 7.33 12.18
C THR A 209 4.83 7.55 13.64
N LYS A 210 4.54 6.57 14.51
CA LYS A 210 4.98 6.60 15.90
C LYS A 210 6.51 6.59 15.99
N ASP A 211 7.15 5.76 15.17
CA ASP A 211 8.60 5.58 15.15
C ASP A 211 9.32 6.90 14.83
N TYR A 212 8.87 7.65 13.83
CA TYR A 212 9.44 8.96 13.52
C TYR A 212 9.20 10.01 14.63
N ARG A 213 7.99 10.04 15.19
CA ARG A 213 7.65 10.99 16.26
C ARG A 213 8.46 10.78 17.53
N GLN A 214 8.91 9.55 17.78
CA GLN A 214 9.75 9.21 18.92
C GLN A 214 11.23 9.56 18.73
N LEU A 215 11.66 9.90 17.51
CA LEU A 215 13.02 10.36 17.27
C LEU A 215 13.26 11.71 17.94
N ASN A 216 14.32 11.80 18.73
CA ASN A 216 14.78 13.06 19.30
C ASN A 216 15.52 13.93 18.26
N ALA A 217 15.85 15.17 18.62
CA ALA A 217 16.52 16.10 17.72
C ALA A 217 17.88 15.59 17.21
N GLY A 218 18.68 14.95 18.07
CA GLY A 218 19.97 14.38 17.68
C GLY A 218 19.83 13.23 16.68
N GLN A 219 18.84 12.36 16.87
CA GLN A 219 18.55 11.26 15.93
C GLN A 219 18.05 11.77 14.58
N LYS A 220 17.26 12.86 14.58
CA LYS A 220 16.82 13.51 13.33
C LYS A 220 17.99 14.15 12.59
N ALA A 221 18.91 14.78 13.30
CA ALA A 221 20.15 15.31 12.71
C ALA A 221 21.01 14.19 12.12
N ALA A 222 21.22 13.10 12.87
CA ALA A 222 21.96 11.93 12.39
C ALA A 222 21.31 11.28 11.15
N ALA A 223 19.98 11.19 11.11
CA ALA A 223 19.25 10.71 9.93
C ALA A 223 19.46 11.62 8.71
N ALA A 224 19.52 12.95 8.91
CA ALA A 224 19.82 13.90 7.84
C ALA A 224 21.25 13.74 7.30
N GLU A 225 22.25 13.59 8.18
CA GLU A 225 23.62 13.30 7.77
C GLU A 225 23.72 11.99 6.99
N ARG A 226 23.03 10.94 7.47
CA ARG A 226 22.97 9.65 6.79
C ARG A 226 22.28 9.76 5.43
N ALA A 227 21.22 10.55 5.31
CA ALA A 227 20.55 10.80 4.02
C ALA A 227 21.50 11.44 2.99
N GLU A 228 22.35 12.39 3.40
CA GLU A 228 23.34 12.99 2.51
C GLU A 228 24.47 12.01 2.11
N GLN A 229 24.81 11.06 2.97
CA GLN A 229 25.71 9.96 2.60
C GLN A 229 25.07 9.06 1.54
N ILE A 230 23.84 8.57 1.82
CA ILE A 230 23.07 7.75 0.88
C ILE A 230 22.93 8.46 -0.47
N TRP A 231 22.60 9.75 -0.46
CA TRP A 231 22.44 10.53 -1.70
C TRP A 231 23.71 10.53 -2.56
N ARG A 232 24.88 10.70 -1.94
CA ARG A 232 26.19 10.65 -2.62
C ARG A 232 26.50 9.25 -3.14
N GLU A 233 26.23 8.21 -2.35
CA GLU A 233 26.41 6.80 -2.74
C GLU A 233 25.55 6.44 -3.96
N LEU A 234 24.35 6.99 -4.07
CA LEU A 234 23.45 6.76 -5.20
C LEU A 234 23.83 7.57 -6.46
N HIS A 235 24.59 8.66 -6.33
CA HIS A 235 24.94 9.57 -7.42
C HIS A 235 26.45 9.91 -7.45
N PRO A 236 27.35 8.93 -7.64
CA PRO A 236 28.79 9.14 -7.53
C PRO A 236 29.37 10.14 -8.55
N GLY A 237 28.69 10.38 -9.68
CA GLY A 237 29.13 11.32 -10.72
C GLY A 237 28.83 12.81 -10.45
N ALA A 238 27.96 13.14 -9.50
CA ALA A 238 27.57 14.54 -9.24
C ALA A 238 28.70 15.35 -8.59
N ALA A 239 29.61 14.70 -7.86
CA ALA A 239 30.72 15.35 -7.15
C ALA A 239 31.90 15.74 -8.06
N GLN A 240 32.02 15.15 -9.26
CA GLN A 240 33.16 15.38 -10.18
C GLN A 240 32.89 16.44 -11.25
N SER A 241 31.69 17.03 -11.31
CA SER A 241 31.31 18.03 -12.33
C SER A 241 31.65 19.49 -11.96
N LYS A 242 32.45 19.71 -10.92
CA LYS A 242 32.92 21.03 -10.47
C LYS A 242 34.45 21.14 -10.42
N GLY A 243 35.13 20.53 -11.38
CA GLY A 243 36.58 20.63 -11.58
C GLY A 243 36.88 21.29 -12.92
#